data_AF-A0A3Q3L3J8-F1
#
_entry.id   AF-A0A3Q3L3J8-F1
#
_cell.length_a   1.000
_cell.length_b   1.000
_cell.length_c   1.000
_cell.angle_alpha   90.00
_cell.angle_beta   90.00
_cell.angle_gamma   90.00
#
_symmetry.space_group_name_H-M   'P 1'
#
loop_
_entity.id
_entity.type
_entity.pdbx_description
1 polymer ?
#
loop_
_entity_poly.entity_id
_entity_poly.type
_entity_poly.pdbx_seq_one_letter_code
_entity_poly.pdbx_strand_id
1 'polypeptide(L)'
;MVFERKMLTHGNPEEEEEEAPAEEEEEEEDMVDPLEAIRAKCEETEHCVHYKERLEVCEARVSSRSNTLEECTEELFDFLHARDHCVAKNLFHNVK
;
A
#
# COMPACT_ATOMS: atom_id res chain seq x y z
N MET A 1 -35.33 2.45 -1.42
CA MET A 1 -34.28 3.19 -0.69
C MET A 1 -32.97 2.78 -1.35
N VAL A 2 -32.52 3.49 -2.39
CA VAL A 2 -31.59 4.65 -2.33
C VAL A 2 -30.33 4.28 -1.55
N PHE A 3 -29.21 4.21 -2.27
CA PHE A 3 -27.79 4.36 -1.88
C PHE A 3 -26.97 3.48 -2.82
N GLU A 4 -26.85 3.84 -4.09
CA GLU A 4 -25.69 4.61 -4.57
C GLU A 4 -24.33 3.97 -4.26
N ARG A 5 -23.83 3.21 -5.23
CA ARG A 5 -22.49 3.37 -5.82
C ARG A 5 -22.44 2.45 -7.04
N LYS A 6 -22.96 2.87 -8.20
CA LYS A 6 -22.22 3.74 -9.14
C LYS A 6 -20.74 3.37 -9.15
N MET A 7 -20.46 2.11 -9.51
CA MET A 7 -19.15 1.73 -10.02
C MET A 7 -18.92 2.59 -11.27
N LEU A 8 -17.80 3.30 -11.27
CA LEU A 8 -17.34 4.23 -12.30
C LEU A 8 -17.24 3.52 -13.66
N THR A 9 -18.34 3.50 -14.41
CA THR A 9 -18.30 3.30 -15.86
C THR A 9 -17.97 4.65 -16.47
N HIS A 10 -16.69 4.99 -16.61
CA HIS A 10 -16.29 6.05 -17.53
C HIS A 10 -16.44 5.49 -18.95
N GLY A 11 -17.63 5.64 -19.52
CA GLY A 11 -17.95 5.15 -20.85
C GLY A 11 -19.27 5.74 -21.36
N ASN A 12 -19.20 6.91 -21.99
CA ASN A 12 -19.54 7.14 -23.41
C ASN A 12 -19.32 8.63 -23.72
N PRO A 13 -18.67 8.96 -24.84
CA PRO A 13 -19.48 9.45 -25.95
C PRO A 13 -19.13 8.75 -27.27
N GLU A 14 -20.09 8.82 -28.18
CA GLU A 14 -20.23 8.05 -29.42
C GLU A 14 -19.04 8.15 -30.39
N GLU A 15 -18.81 7.02 -31.10
CA GLU A 15 -18.22 6.84 -32.43
C GLU A 15 -17.41 8.00 -33.06
N GLU A 16 -16.08 7.88 -33.05
CA GLU A 16 -15.23 8.22 -34.20
C GLU A 16 -14.19 7.09 -34.38
N GLU A 17 -14.37 6.33 -35.46
CA GLU A 17 -13.43 5.34 -35.97
C GLU A 17 -12.32 6.10 -36.72
N GLU A 18 -11.17 6.33 -36.09
CA GLU A 18 -9.98 6.81 -36.81
C GLU A 18 -8.68 6.28 -36.18
N GLU A 19 -8.06 5.36 -36.93
CA GLU A 19 -6.64 5.00 -37.02
C GLU A 19 -5.80 4.90 -35.74
N ALA A 20 -5.49 3.65 -35.37
CA ALA A 20 -4.40 3.33 -34.45
C ALA A 20 -3.04 3.73 -35.05
N PRO A 21 -2.25 4.60 -34.40
CA PRO A 21 -0.82 4.56 -34.60
C PRO A 21 -0.28 3.40 -33.75
N ALA A 22 0.25 2.40 -34.43
CA ALA A 22 1.19 1.46 -33.84
C ALA A 22 2.50 2.22 -33.51
N GLU A 23 3.16 1.74 -32.46
CA GLU A 23 4.50 2.12 -31.99
C GLU A 23 4.59 3.40 -31.17
N GLU A 24 4.36 3.25 -29.86
CA GLU A 24 5.25 3.76 -28.80
C GLU A 24 5.17 2.78 -27.62
N GLU A 25 5.75 1.57 -27.76
CA GLU A 25 6.22 0.81 -26.59
C GLU A 25 7.49 1.54 -26.10
N GLU A 26 7.32 2.77 -25.60
CA GLU A 26 8.38 3.42 -24.85
C GLU A 26 8.65 2.54 -23.63
N GLU A 27 9.91 2.14 -23.48
CA GLU A 27 10.43 1.41 -22.34
C GLU A 27 9.89 2.08 -21.06
N GLU A 28 8.92 1.46 -20.38
CA GLU A 28 8.56 1.86 -19.02
C GLU A 28 9.80 1.59 -18.15
N GLU A 29 10.70 2.58 -18.10
CA GLU A 29 11.80 2.60 -17.15
C GLU A 29 11.19 2.33 -15.78
N ASP A 30 11.61 1.25 -15.10
CA ASP A 30 11.14 0.85 -13.78
C ASP A 30 11.20 2.04 -12.80
N MET A 31 10.12 2.82 -12.73
CA MET A 31 10.02 3.96 -11.84
C MET A 31 9.81 3.42 -10.42
N VAL A 32 10.91 3.20 -9.70
CA VAL A 32 10.89 2.71 -8.33
C VAL A 32 10.30 3.77 -7.39
N ASP A 33 9.22 3.43 -6.68
CA ASP A 33 8.63 4.31 -5.66
C ASP A 33 9.64 4.55 -4.51
N PRO A 34 10.12 5.78 -4.29
CA PRO A 34 11.03 6.08 -3.20
C PRO A 34 10.45 5.73 -1.82
N LEU A 35 9.13 5.69 -1.68
CA LEU A 35 8.45 5.30 -0.46
C LEU A 35 8.76 3.85 -0.06
N GLU A 36 8.78 2.93 -1.01
CA GLU A 36 9.06 1.51 -0.75
C GLU A 36 10.50 1.31 -0.25
N ALA A 37 11.45 1.96 -0.92
CA ALA A 37 12.85 1.92 -0.51
C ALA A 37 13.07 2.50 0.90
N ILE A 38 12.35 3.56 1.27
CA ILE A 38 12.45 4.17 2.60
C ILE A 38 11.75 3.32 3.65
N ARG A 39 10.58 2.74 3.32
CA ARG A 39 9.88 1.82 4.23
C ARG A 39 10.75 0.62 4.57
N ALA A 40 11.38 -0.02 3.58
CA ALA A 40 12.29 -1.14 3.82
C ALA A 40 13.42 -0.78 4.80
N LYS A 41 14.06 0.38 4.61
CA LYS A 41 15.11 0.87 5.53
C LYS A 41 14.57 1.17 6.94
N CYS A 42 13.37 1.74 7.04
CA CYS A 42 12.76 2.06 8.32
C CYS A 42 12.30 0.82 9.08
N GLU A 43 11.89 -0.24 8.38
CA GLU A 43 11.51 -1.52 8.98
C GLU A 43 12.67 -2.25 9.67
N GLU A 44 13.91 -2.03 9.22
CA GLU A 44 15.12 -2.60 9.83
C GLU A 44 15.50 -1.95 11.18
N THR A 45 14.82 -0.87 11.58
CA THR A 45 15.09 -0.22 12.88
C THR A 45 14.58 -1.09 14.03
N GLU A 46 15.33 -1.13 15.14
CA GLU A 46 15.05 -2.00 16.30
C GLU A 46 13.60 -1.90 16.79
N HIS A 47 13.06 -0.68 16.89
CA HIS A 47 11.67 -0.46 17.30
C HIS A 47 10.65 -1.01 16.29
N CYS A 48 10.90 -0.85 14.98
CA CYS A 48 9.99 -1.36 13.96
C CYS A 48 10.04 -2.89 13.89
N VAL A 49 11.22 -3.50 14.04
CA VAL A 49 11.39 -4.96 14.10
C VAL A 49 10.58 -5.55 15.26
N HIS A 50 10.69 -4.98 16.46
CA HIS A 50 9.94 -5.47 17.62
C HIS A 50 8.42 -5.39 17.42
N TYR A 51 7.89 -4.30 16.87
CA TYR A 51 6.46 -4.20 16.58
C TYR A 51 6.01 -5.10 15.43
N LYS A 52 6.87 -5.32 14.43
CA LYS A 52 6.64 -6.28 13.35
C LYS A 52 6.55 -7.71 13.89
N GLU A 53 7.45 -8.10 14.78
CA GLU A 53 7.39 -9.41 15.45
C GLU A 53 6.09 -9.59 16.25
N ARG A 54 5.65 -8.56 16.98
CA ARG A 54 4.36 -8.60 17.69
C ARG A 54 3.17 -8.78 16.75
N LEU A 55 3.17 -8.06 15.63
CA LEU A 55 2.15 -8.19 14.59
C LEU A 55 2.12 -9.62 14.01
N GLU A 56 3.28 -10.16 13.62
CA GLU A 56 3.39 -11.53 13.09
C GLU A 56 2.91 -12.59 14.10
N VAL A 57 3.20 -12.41 15.39
CA VAL A 57 2.70 -13.28 16.45
C VAL A 57 1.18 -13.20 16.58
N CYS A 58 0.60 -12.00 16.48
CA CYS A 58 -0.86 -11.85 16.45
C CYS A 58 -1.46 -12.51 15.21
N GLU A 59 -0.90 -12.27 14.03
CA GLU A 59 -1.37 -12.86 12.77
C GLU A 59 -1.31 -14.39 12.79
N ALA A 60 -0.24 -14.97 13.35
CA ALA A 60 -0.13 -16.41 13.56
C ALA A 60 -1.22 -16.94 14.52
N ARG A 61 -1.54 -16.18 15.57
CA ARG A 61 -2.59 -16.55 16.52
C ARG A 61 -3.97 -16.47 15.89
N VAL A 62 -4.29 -15.41 15.15
CA VAL A 62 -5.59 -15.22 14.48
C VAL A 62 -5.77 -16.23 13.37
N SER A 63 -4.74 -16.47 12.54
CA SER A 63 -4.80 -17.46 11.45
C SER A 63 -4.94 -18.90 11.93
N SER A 64 -4.41 -19.24 13.12
CA SER A 64 -4.57 -20.56 13.71
C SER A 64 -5.99 -20.85 14.23
N ARG A 65 -6.83 -19.82 14.42
CA ARG A 65 -8.18 -19.96 14.98
C ARG A 65 -9.22 -20.01 13.86
N SER A 66 -10.06 -21.04 13.87
CA SER A 66 -11.12 -21.20 12.87
C SER A 66 -12.29 -20.22 13.05
N ASN A 67 -12.53 -19.76 14.28
CA ASN A 67 -13.56 -18.78 14.61
C ASN A 67 -13.07 -17.90 15.77
N THR A 68 -12.66 -16.68 15.46
CA THR A 68 -12.24 -15.68 16.46
C THR A 68 -12.77 -14.31 16.06
N LEU A 69 -13.05 -13.45 17.04
CA LEU A 69 -13.36 -12.03 16.84
C LEU A 69 -12.13 -11.15 17.08
N GLU A 70 -10.98 -11.78 17.29
CA GLU A 70 -9.70 -11.11 17.49
C GLU A 70 -9.20 -10.53 16.17
N GLU A 71 -8.77 -9.26 16.21
CA GLU A 71 -8.15 -8.55 15.10
C GLU A 71 -6.78 -8.01 15.54
N CYS A 72 -5.80 -8.00 14.64
CA CYS A 72 -4.44 -7.51 14.91
C CYS A 72 -4.27 -6.01 14.58
N THR A 73 -5.36 -5.24 14.65
CA THR A 73 -5.37 -3.82 14.26
C THR A 73 -4.57 -2.94 15.22
N GLU A 74 -4.51 -3.32 16.50
CA GLU A 74 -3.67 -2.65 17.50
C GLU A 74 -2.19 -2.80 17.15
N GLU A 75 -1.71 -4.03 16.95
CA GLU A 75 -0.32 -4.30 16.58
C GLU A 75 0.05 -3.67 15.23
N LEU A 76 -0.89 -3.64 14.29
CA LEU A 76 -0.70 -2.96 13.02
C LEU A 76 -0.50 -1.44 13.22
N PHE A 77 -1.31 -0.79 14.05
CA PHE A 77 -1.15 0.64 14.31
C PHE A 77 0.13 0.96 15.08
N ASP A 78 0.55 0.11 16.01
CA ASP A 78 1.83 0.23 16.70
C ASP A 78 3.00 0.20 15.69
N PHE A 79 3.01 -0.79 14.79
CA PHE A 79 4.02 -0.93 13.75
C PHE A 79 4.02 0.25 12.77
N LEU A 80 2.84 0.64 12.29
CA LEU A 80 2.69 1.77 11.37
C LEU A 80 3.18 3.08 12.02
N HIS A 81 2.84 3.31 13.28
CA HIS A 81 3.30 4.49 14.01
C HIS A 81 4.84 4.55 14.08
N ALA A 82 5.48 3.45 14.44
CA ALA A 82 6.94 3.36 14.52
C ALA A 82 7.60 3.59 13.14
N ARG A 83 7.10 2.91 12.11
CA ARG A 83 7.60 3.01 10.73
C ARG A 83 7.43 4.43 10.20
N ASP A 84 6.23 5.00 10.32
CA ASP A 84 5.91 6.29 9.72
C ASP A 84 6.61 7.45 10.43
N HIS A 85 6.93 7.31 11.72
CA HIS A 85 7.80 8.24 12.43
C HIS A 85 9.21 8.31 11.80
N CYS A 86 9.72 7.20 11.27
CA CYS A 86 10.98 7.15 10.52
C CYS A 86 10.81 7.65 9.07
N VAL A 87 9.76 7.20 8.37
CA VAL A 87 9.52 7.54 6.96
C VAL A 87 9.30 9.05 6.78
N ALA A 88 8.54 9.70 7.66
CA ALA A 88 8.22 11.12 7.57
C ALA A 88 9.47 12.02 7.56
N LYS A 89 10.58 11.56 8.17
CA LYS A 89 11.86 12.28 8.18
C LYS A 89 12.61 12.21 6.85
N ASN A 90 12.35 11.18 6.03
CA ASN A 90 13.16 10.85 4.86
C ASN A 90 12.41 10.98 3.53
N LEU A 91 11.08 10.78 3.53
CA LEU A 91 10.26 10.72 2.32
C LEU A 91 10.27 12.01 1.52
N PHE A 92 10.07 13.15 2.19
CA PHE A 92 9.97 14.46 1.54
C PHE A 92 11.28 14.97 0.91
N HIS A 93 12.39 14.25 1.10
CA HIS A 93 13.62 14.52 0.34
C HIS A 93 13.64 13.88 -1.05
N ASN A 94 12.77 12.90 -1.29
CA ASN A 94 12.75 12.11 -2.53
C ASN A 94 11.54 12.41 -3.42
N VAL A 95 10.56 13.16 -2.91
CA VAL A 95 9.39 13.64 -3.68
C VAL A 95 9.53 15.15 -3.91
N LYS A 96 9.26 15.63 -5.13
CA LYS A 96 9.31 17.05 -5.53
C LYS A 96 7.92 17.64 -5.66
#